data_AF-A0A2N2WAB7-F1
#
_entry.id   AF-A0A2N2WAB7-F1
#
_cell.length_a   1.000
_cell.length_b   1.000
_cell.length_c   1.000
_cell.angle_alpha   90.00
_cell.angle_beta   90.00
_cell.angle_gamma   90.00
#
_symmetry.space_group_name_H-M   'P 1'
#
loop_
_entity.id
_entity.type
_entity.pdbx_description
1 polymer ?
#
loop_
_entity_poly.entity_id
_entity_poly.type
_entity_poly.pdbx_seq_one_letter_code
_entity_poly.pdbx_strand_id
1 'polypeptide(L)'
;MNSNIFPIFTKKEMKHLYFASIYLLFSLTLFAQQSTTGELPPEGIDITGHVSAKDANYLTYLIPDVPAYYWRYGCGPTALGMVLGYYDTHGYSSIFSGDASTQTAAVDQAIASTGHYNDYSLPLDYYPNLLPDLSEVPFGDEHPNNSIADFMNTSRSADGNYYGWSWSSDIVSSFEDYLSYATTYSGTCHTQYLSSFSFAAFM
;
A
#
# COMPACT_ATOMS: atom_id res chain seq x y z
N MET A 1 53.26 32.54 4.99
CA MET A 1 52.00 33.16 5.45
C MET A 1 51.03 33.12 4.27
N ASN A 2 50.18 32.10 4.19
CA ASN A 2 49.21 31.92 3.11
C ASN A 2 47.84 32.36 3.59
N SER A 3 47.32 33.43 3.00
CA SER A 3 45.96 33.93 3.23
C SER A 3 44.97 33.20 2.31
N ASN A 4 43.99 32.55 2.94
CA ASN A 4 42.90 31.83 2.29
C ASN A 4 42.06 32.76 1.40
N ILE A 5 41.81 32.30 0.17
CA ILE A 5 40.84 32.88 -0.76
C ILE A 5 39.53 32.11 -0.58
N PHE A 6 38.53 32.72 0.03
CA PHE A 6 37.14 32.28 -0.08
C PHE A 6 36.36 33.29 -0.93
N PRO A 7 35.59 32.85 -1.94
CA PRO A 7 34.79 33.76 -2.75
C PRO A 7 33.62 34.30 -1.92
N ILE A 8 33.47 35.63 -1.92
CA ILE A 8 32.33 36.33 -1.32
C ILE A 8 31.21 36.34 -2.35
N PHE A 9 30.18 35.52 -2.13
CA PHE A 9 28.99 35.49 -2.99
C PHE A 9 28.13 36.75 -2.79
N THR A 10 27.55 37.24 -3.88
CA THR A 10 26.70 38.44 -3.85
C THR A 10 25.28 38.12 -3.37
N LYS A 11 24.56 39.11 -2.82
CA LYS A 11 23.15 38.97 -2.35
C LYS A 11 22.18 38.41 -3.42
N LYS A 12 22.49 38.60 -4.72
CA LYS A 12 21.69 38.09 -5.84
C LYS A 12 21.92 36.58 -6.04
N GLU A 13 23.16 36.12 -5.88
CA GLU A 13 23.54 34.71 -5.97
C GLU A 13 23.04 33.90 -4.77
N MET A 14 23.02 34.50 -3.57
CA MET A 14 22.39 33.87 -2.39
C MET A 14 20.88 33.65 -2.57
N LYS A 15 20.17 34.55 -3.27
CA LYS A 15 18.74 34.35 -3.58
C LYS A 15 18.53 33.20 -4.56
N HIS A 16 19.38 33.05 -5.57
CA HIS A 16 19.26 31.92 -6.52
C HIS A 16 19.69 30.59 -5.89
N LEU A 17 20.68 30.57 -5.00
CA LEU A 17 21.00 29.39 -4.19
C LEU A 17 19.84 29.01 -3.23
N TYR A 18 19.19 29.99 -2.60
CA TYR A 18 18.03 29.73 -1.72
C TYR A 18 16.79 29.23 -2.48
N PHE A 19 16.52 29.75 -3.67
CA PHE A 19 15.42 29.25 -4.51
C PHE A 19 15.73 27.87 -5.09
N ALA A 20 16.98 27.60 -5.48
CA ALA A 20 17.39 26.28 -5.94
C ALA A 20 17.36 25.23 -4.82
N SER A 21 17.73 25.57 -3.59
CA SER A 21 17.68 24.65 -2.44
C SER A 21 16.26 24.39 -1.95
N ILE A 22 15.34 25.36 -2.04
CA ILE A 22 13.91 25.14 -1.74
C ILE A 22 13.24 24.24 -2.80
N TYR A 23 13.59 24.37 -4.09
CA TYR A 23 13.10 23.45 -5.13
C TYR A 23 13.73 22.06 -5.04
N LEU A 24 14.99 21.94 -4.61
CA LEU A 24 15.66 20.65 -4.37
C LEU A 24 15.14 19.95 -3.11
N LEU A 25 14.64 20.70 -2.11
CA LEU A 25 13.96 20.16 -0.93
C LEU A 25 12.49 19.76 -1.22
N PHE A 26 11.89 20.22 -2.31
CA PHE A 26 10.52 19.89 -2.71
C PHE A 26 10.41 18.74 -3.73
N SER A 27 11.55 18.18 -4.17
CA SER A 27 11.59 17.16 -5.25
C SER A 27 12.01 15.76 -4.79
N LEU A 28 12.06 15.49 -3.48
CA LEU A 28 12.41 14.17 -2.93
C LEU A 28 11.54 13.72 -1.74
N THR A 29 10.41 14.37 -1.48
CA THR A 29 9.42 13.85 -0.53
C THR A 29 8.66 12.71 -1.18
N LEU A 30 9.15 11.48 -0.99
CA LEU A 30 8.29 10.29 -0.87
C LEU A 30 7.27 10.61 0.22
N PHE A 31 6.14 11.22 -0.12
CA PHE A 31 5.01 11.25 0.80
C PHE A 31 4.43 9.84 0.75
N ALA A 32 4.92 8.97 1.63
CA ALA A 32 4.17 7.78 1.99
C ALA A 32 2.78 8.27 2.40
N GLN A 33 1.78 7.97 1.59
CA GLN A 33 0.40 8.25 1.87
C GLN A 33 -0.14 7.11 2.74
N GLN A 34 -0.76 7.46 3.86
CA GLN A 34 -1.48 6.51 4.69
C GLN A 34 -2.90 6.34 4.14
N SER A 35 -3.40 5.11 4.08
CA SER A 35 -4.83 4.92 3.85
C SER A 35 -5.61 5.43 5.07
N THR A 36 -6.75 6.09 4.84
CA THR A 36 -7.57 6.66 5.93
C THR A 36 -9.00 6.12 5.95
N THR A 37 -9.27 5.06 5.21
CA THR A 37 -10.62 4.51 5.02
C THR A 37 -10.77 3.21 5.83
N GLY A 38 -11.80 3.15 6.68
CA GLY A 38 -12.15 1.95 7.45
C GLY A 38 -13.00 0.95 6.64
N GLU A 39 -13.74 0.09 7.36
CA GLU A 39 -14.55 -1.00 6.78
C GLU A 39 -15.67 -0.53 5.84
N LEU A 40 -16.19 0.66 6.05
CA LEU A 40 -17.25 1.22 5.23
C LEU A 40 -16.64 2.07 4.10
N PRO A 41 -16.91 1.73 2.83
CA PRO A 41 -16.54 2.61 1.75
C PRO A 41 -17.30 3.95 1.89
N PRO A 42 -16.73 5.06 1.37
CA PRO A 42 -17.43 6.34 1.36
C PRO A 42 -18.82 6.21 0.72
N GLU A 43 -19.78 7.00 1.23
CA GLU A 43 -21.15 7.02 0.69
C GLU A 43 -21.15 7.28 -0.82
N GLY A 44 -21.87 6.44 -1.57
CA GLY A 44 -21.99 6.55 -3.03
C GLY A 44 -20.96 5.76 -3.84
N ILE A 45 -20.05 5.03 -3.20
CA ILE A 45 -19.17 4.07 -3.87
C ILE A 45 -19.91 2.75 -4.07
N ASP A 46 -19.87 2.22 -5.29
CA ASP A 46 -20.44 0.92 -5.60
C ASP A 46 -19.64 -0.21 -4.94
N ILE A 47 -20.29 -0.90 -4.00
CA ILE A 47 -19.74 -2.05 -3.29
C ILE A 47 -19.60 -3.31 -4.16
N THR A 48 -20.17 -3.29 -5.36
CA THR A 48 -20.11 -4.39 -6.33
C THR A 48 -19.01 -4.20 -7.39
N GLY A 49 -18.22 -3.11 -7.30
CA GLY A 49 -17.08 -2.88 -8.18
C GLY A 49 -17.43 -2.60 -9.64
N HIS A 50 -18.68 -2.21 -9.94
CA HIS A 50 -19.07 -1.85 -11.30
C HIS A 50 -18.57 -0.44 -11.61
N VAL A 51 -18.02 -0.27 -12.81
CA VAL A 51 -17.76 1.05 -13.36
C VAL A 51 -19.11 1.76 -13.46
N SER A 52 -19.29 2.84 -12.69
CA SER A 52 -20.46 3.70 -12.82
C SER A 52 -20.60 4.13 -14.28
N ALA A 53 -21.78 3.94 -14.87
CA ALA A 53 -22.06 4.36 -16.24
C ALA A 53 -21.83 5.88 -16.48
N LYS A 54 -21.71 6.65 -15.39
CA LYS A 54 -21.39 8.08 -15.40
C LYS A 54 -19.91 8.38 -15.70
N ASP A 55 -19.03 7.40 -15.52
CA ASP A 55 -17.57 7.53 -15.70
C ASP A 55 -17.06 7.00 -17.04
N ALA A 56 -17.97 6.61 -17.95
CA ALA A 56 -17.66 6.11 -19.30
C ALA A 56 -16.94 7.14 -20.21
N ASN A 57 -16.80 8.39 -19.77
CA ASN A 57 -16.07 9.45 -20.48
C ASN A 57 -14.62 9.64 -19.99
N TYR A 58 -14.19 8.97 -18.92
CA TYR A 58 -12.78 8.84 -18.61
C TYR A 58 -12.22 7.69 -19.45
N LEU A 59 -10.98 7.82 -19.94
CA LEU A 59 -10.26 6.73 -20.59
C LEU A 59 -9.97 5.65 -19.54
N THR A 60 -10.98 4.83 -19.23
CA THR A 60 -10.89 3.70 -18.31
C THR A 60 -10.31 2.53 -19.07
N TYR A 61 -9.00 2.33 -18.92
CA TYR A 61 -8.38 1.06 -19.23
C TYR A 61 -8.74 0.07 -18.12
N LEU A 62 -9.69 -0.82 -18.42
CA LEU A 62 -10.03 -1.92 -17.54
C LEU A 62 -9.06 -3.08 -17.81
N ILE A 63 -8.36 -3.53 -16.78
CA ILE A 63 -7.60 -4.78 -16.84
C ILE A 63 -8.64 -5.90 -16.67
N PRO A 64 -8.90 -6.72 -17.71
CA PRO A 64 -9.88 -7.80 -17.60
C PRO A 64 -9.42 -8.82 -16.56
N ASP A 65 -10.39 -9.54 -15.98
CA ASP A 65 -10.15 -10.71 -15.14
C ASP A 65 -9.34 -10.46 -13.85
N VAL A 66 -9.22 -9.20 -13.42
CA VAL A 66 -8.81 -8.88 -12.05
C VAL A 66 -9.96 -9.25 -11.10
N PRO A 67 -9.73 -10.12 -10.09
CA PRO A 67 -10.81 -10.55 -9.21
C PRO A 67 -11.25 -9.41 -8.29
N ALA A 68 -12.58 -9.21 -8.18
CA ALA A 68 -13.18 -8.19 -7.33
C ALA A 68 -13.40 -8.71 -5.90
N TYR A 69 -12.32 -8.80 -5.13
CA TYR A 69 -12.36 -9.18 -3.73
C TYR A 69 -13.12 -8.19 -2.84
N TYR A 70 -13.77 -8.70 -1.80
CA TYR A 70 -14.41 -7.87 -0.79
C TYR A 70 -13.36 -7.29 0.18
N TRP A 71 -13.68 -6.14 0.76
CA TRP A 71 -12.83 -5.53 1.77
C TRP A 71 -12.57 -6.49 2.93
N ARG A 72 -11.29 -6.68 3.25
CA ARG A 72 -10.83 -7.62 4.28
C ARG A 72 -9.78 -6.94 5.16
N TYR A 73 -10.25 -6.23 6.18
CA TYR A 73 -9.45 -5.58 7.24
C TYR A 73 -8.40 -4.58 6.75
N GLY A 74 -8.59 -4.02 5.55
CA GLY A 74 -7.75 -2.95 5.03
C GLY A 74 -7.86 -2.83 3.52
N CYS A 75 -7.96 -1.61 3.00
CA CYS A 75 -8.04 -1.38 1.57
C CYS A 75 -6.71 -1.69 0.86
N GLY A 76 -5.58 -1.35 1.47
CA GLY A 76 -4.23 -1.67 0.99
C GLY A 76 -4.02 -3.17 0.76
N PRO A 77 -4.14 -4.02 1.80
CA PRO A 77 -3.96 -5.46 1.64
C PRO A 77 -5.01 -6.10 0.74
N THR A 78 -6.26 -5.62 0.74
CA THR A 78 -7.30 -6.13 -0.18
C THR A 78 -6.94 -5.82 -1.64
N ALA A 79 -6.55 -4.58 -1.94
CA ALA A 79 -6.18 -4.17 -3.30
C ALA A 79 -4.94 -4.91 -3.80
N LEU A 80 -3.92 -5.09 -2.93
CA LEU A 80 -2.76 -5.90 -3.27
C LEU A 80 -3.15 -7.37 -3.49
N GLY A 81 -4.09 -7.88 -2.70
CA GLY A 81 -4.71 -9.18 -2.91
C GLY A 81 -5.29 -9.33 -4.32
N MET A 82 -6.07 -8.36 -4.80
CA MET A 82 -6.64 -8.38 -6.15
C MET A 82 -5.55 -8.44 -7.25
N VAL A 83 -4.46 -7.68 -7.10
CA VAL A 83 -3.32 -7.69 -8.03
C VAL A 83 -2.65 -9.06 -8.04
N LEU A 84 -2.40 -9.63 -6.86
CA LEU A 84 -1.83 -10.97 -6.72
C LEU A 84 -2.76 -12.04 -7.30
N GLY A 85 -4.08 -11.91 -7.12
CA GLY A 85 -5.08 -12.83 -7.65
C GLY A 85 -5.16 -12.81 -9.17
N TYR A 86 -4.95 -11.64 -9.78
CA TYR A 86 -4.76 -11.54 -11.23
C TYR A 86 -3.57 -12.40 -11.68
N TYR A 87 -2.39 -12.25 -11.06
CA TYR A 87 -1.24 -13.08 -11.42
C TYR A 87 -1.47 -14.58 -11.17
N ASP A 88 -2.13 -14.93 -10.07
CA ASP A 88 -2.44 -16.32 -9.73
C ASP A 88 -3.25 -17.01 -10.83
N THR A 89 -4.28 -16.31 -11.32
CA THR A 89 -5.14 -16.76 -12.41
C THR A 89 -4.51 -16.65 -13.80
N HIS A 90 -3.36 -15.98 -13.93
CA HIS A 90 -2.67 -15.70 -15.20
C HIS A 90 -1.26 -16.31 -15.28
N GLY A 91 -1.11 -17.54 -14.76
CA GLY A 91 0.09 -18.36 -14.96
C GLY A 91 1.01 -18.49 -13.73
N TYR A 92 0.65 -17.85 -12.61
CA TYR A 92 1.36 -17.96 -11.34
C TYR A 92 0.48 -18.60 -10.26
N SER A 93 -0.15 -19.74 -10.57
CA SER A 93 -1.27 -20.36 -9.83
C SER A 93 -0.94 -20.98 -8.45
N SER A 94 0.08 -20.47 -7.77
CA SER A 94 0.47 -20.90 -6.43
C SER A 94 0.69 -19.71 -5.49
N ILE A 95 0.15 -18.53 -5.82
CA ILE A 95 0.19 -17.33 -4.99
C ILE A 95 -0.86 -17.42 -3.89
N PHE A 96 -2.05 -17.94 -4.22
CA PHE A 96 -3.08 -18.27 -3.25
C PHE A 96 -3.29 -19.78 -3.18
N SER A 97 -3.73 -20.25 -2.01
CA SER A 97 -4.17 -21.63 -1.87
C SER A 97 -5.55 -21.81 -2.50
N GLY A 98 -5.63 -22.47 -3.65
CA GLY A 98 -6.90 -22.79 -4.31
C GLY A 98 -7.31 -21.75 -5.35
N ASP A 99 -8.60 -21.49 -5.49
CA ASP A 99 -9.13 -20.60 -6.52
C ASP A 99 -9.05 -19.13 -6.09
N ALA A 100 -8.25 -18.36 -6.81
CA ALA A 100 -8.09 -16.92 -6.65
C ALA A 100 -9.00 -16.09 -7.57
N SER A 101 -9.81 -16.70 -8.44
CA SER A 101 -10.68 -15.94 -9.37
C SER A 101 -11.86 -15.25 -8.66
N THR A 102 -12.16 -15.63 -7.42
CA THR A 102 -13.25 -15.08 -6.61
C THR A 102 -12.84 -14.98 -5.14
N GLN A 103 -13.65 -14.28 -4.32
CA GLN A 103 -13.44 -14.28 -2.87
C GLN A 103 -13.67 -15.69 -2.32
N THR A 104 -12.63 -16.28 -1.71
CA THR A 104 -12.72 -17.55 -1.00
C THR A 104 -12.16 -17.40 0.42
N ALA A 105 -12.44 -18.37 1.29
CA ALA A 105 -11.87 -18.36 2.64
C ALA A 105 -10.33 -18.41 2.63
N ALA A 106 -9.72 -19.02 1.61
CA ALA A 106 -8.26 -19.02 1.46
C ALA A 106 -7.73 -17.64 1.04
N VAL A 107 -8.44 -16.96 0.13
CA VAL A 107 -8.14 -15.56 -0.22
C VAL A 107 -8.34 -14.64 0.99
N ASP A 108 -9.39 -14.82 1.78
CA ASP A 108 -9.62 -14.06 3.02
C ASP A 108 -8.44 -14.20 3.99
N GLN A 109 -7.96 -15.43 4.21
CA GLN A 109 -6.83 -15.69 5.11
C GLN A 109 -5.50 -15.16 4.56
N ALA A 110 -5.31 -15.20 3.24
CA ALA A 110 -4.14 -14.64 2.59
C ALA A 110 -4.12 -13.11 2.63
N ILE A 111 -5.28 -12.44 2.49
CA ILE A 111 -5.36 -10.97 2.58
C ILE A 111 -5.14 -10.51 4.00
N ALA A 112 -5.96 -10.99 4.95
CA ALA A 112 -5.80 -10.70 6.37
C ALA A 112 -6.26 -11.91 7.19
N SER A 113 -5.28 -12.59 7.78
CA SER A 113 -5.52 -13.84 8.50
C SER A 113 -6.34 -13.62 9.77
N THR A 114 -6.85 -14.70 10.33
CA THR A 114 -7.49 -14.63 11.66
C THR A 114 -6.50 -14.17 12.74
N GLY A 115 -5.22 -14.51 12.61
CA GLY A 115 -4.17 -14.00 13.50
C GLY A 115 -4.05 -12.49 13.40
N HIS A 116 -3.98 -11.96 12.17
CA HIS A 116 -3.88 -10.52 11.92
C HIS A 116 -5.02 -9.75 12.58
N TYR A 117 -6.25 -10.26 12.40
CA TYR A 117 -7.42 -9.63 12.98
C TYR A 117 -7.36 -9.60 14.52
N ASN A 118 -6.98 -10.71 15.14
CA ASN A 118 -6.95 -10.80 16.60
C ASN A 118 -5.88 -9.92 17.22
N ASP A 119 -4.74 -9.78 16.56
CA ASP A 119 -3.56 -9.14 17.14
C ASP A 119 -3.48 -7.64 16.82
N TYR A 120 -3.92 -7.23 15.62
CA TYR A 120 -3.75 -5.85 15.14
C TYR A 120 -5.06 -5.15 14.78
N SER A 121 -6.16 -5.87 14.52
CA SER A 121 -7.44 -5.20 14.24
C SER A 121 -8.28 -4.95 15.49
N LEU A 122 -7.90 -5.54 16.63
CA LEU A 122 -8.63 -5.41 17.89
C LEU A 122 -7.76 -4.71 18.96
N PRO A 123 -8.32 -3.73 19.68
CA PRO A 123 -9.67 -3.18 19.55
C PRO A 123 -9.86 -2.39 18.26
N LEU A 124 -11.09 -2.39 17.71
CA LEU A 124 -11.43 -1.55 16.56
C LEU A 124 -11.32 -0.08 16.98
N ASP A 125 -10.40 0.64 16.36
CA ASP A 125 -10.15 2.05 16.66
C ASP A 125 -10.33 2.94 15.42
N TYR A 126 -10.52 4.23 15.67
CA TYR A 126 -10.83 5.21 14.63
C TYR A 126 -10.26 6.58 15.01
N TYR A 127 -9.77 7.31 14.01
CA TYR A 127 -9.23 8.65 14.21
C TYR A 127 -10.23 9.55 14.96
N PRO A 128 -9.79 10.32 15.97
CA PRO A 128 -8.40 10.56 16.39
C PRO A 128 -7.90 9.68 17.55
N ASN A 129 -8.62 8.63 17.93
CA ASN A 129 -8.33 7.85 19.13
C ASN A 129 -7.72 6.50 18.76
N LEU A 130 -6.40 6.47 18.59
CA LEU A 130 -5.65 5.24 18.34
C LEU A 130 -5.55 4.45 19.65
N LEU A 131 -5.86 3.17 19.61
CA LEU A 131 -5.80 2.27 20.76
C LEU A 131 -4.62 1.30 20.59
N PRO A 132 -3.83 1.05 21.65
CA PRO A 132 -2.76 0.06 21.57
C PRO A 132 -3.28 -1.34 21.26
N ASP A 133 -2.58 -2.04 20.37
CA ASP A 133 -2.80 -3.43 19.96
C ASP A 133 -1.55 -4.28 20.29
N LEU A 134 -1.47 -5.52 19.78
CA LEU A 134 -0.32 -6.38 20.04
C LEU A 134 0.95 -5.98 19.28
N SER A 135 0.93 -4.99 18.38
CA SER A 135 2.18 -4.47 17.79
C SER A 135 3.02 -3.65 18.78
N GLU A 136 2.46 -3.32 19.95
CA GLU A 136 3.18 -2.66 21.05
C GLU A 136 3.79 -3.65 22.05
N VAL A 137 4.50 -3.15 23.06
CA VAL A 137 5.17 -4.00 24.05
C VAL A 137 4.17 -4.82 24.89
N PRO A 138 4.49 -6.09 25.24
CA PRO A 138 5.77 -6.77 25.05
C PRO A 138 5.87 -7.54 23.72
N PHE A 139 6.89 -7.23 22.92
CA PHE A 139 7.14 -7.91 21.65
C PHE A 139 7.31 -9.44 21.78
N GLY A 140 6.81 -10.16 20.80
CA GLY A 140 6.88 -11.62 20.66
C GLY A 140 5.66 -12.38 21.17
N ASP A 141 4.61 -11.68 21.63
CA ASP A 141 3.31 -12.26 21.90
C ASP A 141 2.36 -12.22 20.68
N GLU A 142 2.79 -11.58 19.59
CA GLU A 142 2.10 -11.53 18.32
C GLU A 142 2.25 -12.82 17.50
N HIS A 143 1.29 -13.07 16.62
CA HIS A 143 1.34 -14.16 15.68
C HIS A 143 2.42 -13.93 14.59
N PRO A 144 2.96 -15.00 14.00
CA PRO A 144 3.87 -14.87 12.85
C PRO A 144 3.18 -14.25 11.64
N ASN A 145 3.87 -13.35 10.94
CA ASN A 145 3.40 -12.80 9.65
C ASN A 145 3.08 -13.92 8.67
N ASN A 146 1.84 -13.98 8.20
CA ASN A 146 1.36 -15.03 7.29
C ASN A 146 0.28 -14.56 6.31
N SER A 147 -0.01 -13.26 6.29
CA SER A 147 -0.97 -12.63 5.39
C SER A 147 -0.43 -11.30 4.85
N ILE A 148 -1.00 -10.82 3.75
CA ILE A 148 -0.62 -9.57 3.08
C ILE A 148 -0.70 -8.39 4.08
N ALA A 149 -1.76 -8.35 4.90
CA ALA A 149 -1.96 -7.32 5.91
C ALA A 149 -0.84 -7.28 6.96
N ASP A 150 -0.26 -8.44 7.33
CA ASP A 150 0.88 -8.51 8.25
C ASP A 150 2.13 -7.88 7.64
N PHE A 151 2.45 -8.27 6.40
CA PHE A 151 3.61 -7.76 5.69
C PHE A 151 3.46 -6.27 5.33
N MET A 152 2.23 -5.75 5.29
CA MET A 152 1.92 -4.33 5.06
C MET A 152 1.75 -3.52 6.35
N ASN A 153 2.00 -4.12 7.53
CA ASN A 153 1.81 -3.48 8.84
C ASN A 153 0.41 -2.89 9.05
N THR A 154 -0.61 -3.51 8.45
CA THR A 154 -1.98 -2.96 8.47
C THR A 154 -2.53 -2.97 9.89
N SER A 155 -3.22 -1.90 10.27
CA SER A 155 -3.82 -1.70 11.60
C SER A 155 -2.86 -1.67 12.80
N ARG A 156 -1.54 -1.75 12.59
CA ARG A 156 -0.56 -1.75 13.68
C ARG A 156 -0.50 -0.39 14.39
N SER A 157 -0.92 -0.37 15.65
CA SER A 157 -0.90 0.84 16.47
C SER A 157 0.52 1.41 16.69
N ALA A 158 1.54 0.56 16.76
CA ALA A 158 2.95 0.97 16.86
C ALA A 158 3.44 1.80 15.64
N ASP A 159 2.80 1.61 14.48
CA ASP A 159 3.08 2.33 13.23
C ASP A 159 2.10 3.51 12.99
N GLY A 160 1.24 3.79 13.97
CA GLY A 160 0.21 4.83 13.89
C GLY A 160 -0.92 4.49 12.91
N ASN A 161 -1.13 3.20 12.62
CA ASN A 161 -2.21 2.73 11.77
C ASN A 161 -3.45 2.42 12.61
N TYR A 162 -4.55 3.12 12.34
CA TYR A 162 -5.87 2.74 12.84
C TYR A 162 -6.38 1.48 12.12
N TYR A 163 -7.49 0.92 12.58
CA TYR A 163 -8.15 -0.21 11.92
C TYR A 163 -8.30 -0.02 10.40
N GLY A 164 -7.66 -0.92 9.64
CA GLY A 164 -7.63 -0.95 8.19
C GLY A 164 -6.64 0.02 7.51
N TRP A 165 -5.88 0.79 8.30
CA TRP A 165 -4.90 1.74 7.79
C TRP A 165 -3.58 1.04 7.52
N SER A 166 -2.88 1.48 6.49
CA SER A 166 -1.54 1.03 6.12
C SER A 166 -0.81 2.16 5.39
N TRP A 167 0.52 2.11 5.40
CA TRP A 167 1.33 3.05 4.65
C TRP A 167 1.58 2.54 3.23
N SER A 168 1.43 3.42 2.24
CA SER A 168 1.76 3.08 0.84
C SER A 168 3.23 2.75 0.62
N SER A 169 4.13 3.16 1.52
CA SER A 169 5.54 2.73 1.52
C SER A 169 5.69 1.22 1.70
N ASP A 170 4.73 0.58 2.35
CA ASP A 170 4.84 -0.82 2.78
C ASP A 170 4.28 -1.77 1.71
N ILE A 171 3.68 -1.23 0.64
CA ILE A 171 3.10 -2.02 -0.46
C ILE A 171 4.18 -2.86 -1.17
N VAL A 172 5.34 -2.26 -1.46
CA VAL A 172 6.40 -2.93 -2.23
C VAL A 172 7.01 -4.08 -1.42
N SER A 173 7.40 -3.81 -0.17
CA SER A 173 7.92 -4.86 0.71
C SER A 173 6.86 -5.93 0.99
N SER A 174 5.60 -5.54 1.21
CA SER A 174 4.51 -6.49 1.42
C SER A 174 4.31 -7.45 0.24
N PHE A 175 4.38 -6.93 -0.99
CA PHE A 175 4.30 -7.75 -2.20
C PHE A 175 5.45 -8.77 -2.28
N GLU A 176 6.68 -8.32 -2.06
CA GLU A 176 7.88 -9.18 -2.15
C GLU A 176 7.89 -10.23 -1.04
N ASP A 177 7.61 -9.82 0.21
CA ASP A 177 7.61 -10.70 1.38
C ASP A 177 6.48 -11.72 1.33
N TYR A 178 5.27 -11.33 0.89
CA TYR A 178 4.17 -12.27 0.74
C TYR A 178 4.46 -13.31 -0.35
N LEU A 179 5.05 -12.92 -1.49
CA LEU A 179 5.45 -13.87 -2.53
C LEU A 179 6.51 -14.86 -2.03
N SER A 180 7.48 -14.37 -1.26
CA SER A 180 8.53 -15.20 -0.64
C SER A 180 7.96 -16.15 0.42
N TYR A 181 6.90 -15.74 1.12
CA TYR A 181 6.22 -16.57 2.12
C TYR A 181 5.36 -17.65 1.48
N ALA A 182 4.51 -17.27 0.51
CA ALA A 182 3.48 -18.13 -0.03
C ALA A 182 3.98 -19.04 -1.17
N THR A 183 5.07 -18.67 -1.86
CA THR A 183 5.40 -19.24 -3.17
C THR A 183 6.91 -19.42 -3.40
N THR A 184 7.29 -19.95 -4.57
CA THR A 184 8.69 -19.95 -5.06
C THR A 184 8.98 -18.85 -6.09
N TYR A 185 7.96 -18.06 -6.44
CA TYR A 185 8.08 -16.95 -7.35
C TYR A 185 8.76 -15.76 -6.68
N SER A 186 9.34 -14.91 -7.51
CA SER A 186 9.81 -13.60 -7.11
C SER A 186 9.12 -12.56 -7.99
N GLY A 187 8.94 -11.37 -7.45
CA GLY A 187 8.36 -10.25 -8.16
C GLY A 187 9.14 -8.98 -7.84
N THR A 188 8.89 -7.94 -8.63
CA THR A 188 9.45 -6.61 -8.38
C THR A 188 8.34 -5.59 -8.60
N CYS A 189 8.32 -4.56 -7.76
CA CYS A 189 7.42 -3.42 -7.95
C CYS A 189 8.21 -2.16 -8.26
N HIS A 190 7.64 -1.32 -9.13
CA HIS A 190 8.19 -0.02 -9.45
C HIS A 190 7.14 1.05 -9.21
N THR A 191 7.44 2.00 -8.34
CA THR A 191 6.59 3.18 -8.14
C THR A 191 6.63 4.05 -9.39
N GLN A 192 5.47 4.30 -9.95
CA GLN A 192 5.28 5.21 -11.08
C GLN A 192 4.40 6.38 -10.64
N TYR A 193 4.72 7.58 -11.13
CA TYR A 193 3.88 8.75 -10.89
C TYR A 193 2.93 8.93 -12.07
N LEU A 194 1.69 9.36 -11.81
CA LEU A 194 0.70 9.64 -12.87
C LEU A 194 1.22 10.65 -13.91
N SER A 195 2.16 11.53 -13.53
CA SER A 195 2.80 12.47 -14.45
C SER A 195 3.79 11.81 -15.44
N SER A 196 4.31 10.63 -15.11
CA SER A 196 5.28 9.87 -15.90
C SER A 196 4.75 8.53 -16.41
N PHE A 197 3.54 8.13 -15.99
CA PHE A 197 2.92 6.86 -16.32
C PHE A 197 1.91 7.02 -17.46
N SER A 198 1.94 6.09 -18.41
CA SER A 198 0.91 5.93 -19.41
C SER A 198 0.67 4.44 -19.68
N PHE A 199 -0.59 4.01 -19.66
CA PHE A 199 -0.96 2.66 -20.08
C PHE A 199 -0.57 2.36 -21.54
N ALA A 200 -0.38 3.40 -22.37
CA ALA A 200 0.06 3.23 -23.76
C ALA A 200 1.47 2.64 -23.89
N ALA A 201 2.30 2.71 -22.84
CA ALA A 201 3.67 2.17 -22.86
C ALA A 201 3.75 0.64 -22.69
N PHE A 202 2.62 -0.02 -22.37
CA PHE A 202 2.54 -1.46 -22.13
C PHE A 202 1.72 -2.21 -23.20
N MET A 203 1.44 -1.55 -24.34
CA MET A 203 0.85 -2.13 -25.56
C MET A 203 1.92 -2.31 -26.63
#